data_AF-A0A7S2VU76-F1
#
_entry.id   AF-A0A7S2VU76-F1
#
_cell.length_a   1.000
_cell.length_b   1.000
_cell.length_c   1.000
_cell.angle_alpha   90.00
_cell.angle_beta   90.00
_cell.angle_gamma   90.00
#
_symmetry.space_group_name_H-M   'P 1'
#
loop_
_entity.id
_entity.type
_entity.pdbx_description
1 polymer ?
#
loop_
_entity_poly.entity_id
_entity_poly.type
_entity_poly.pdbx_seq_one_letter_code
_entity_poly.pdbx_strand_id
1 'polypeptide(L)'
;SGRGREVAHKASEGLASGQDFVLQQYVKFKDRTQKSPWIISVIVTVACFGVIWNGVFGGLWDFISFNPVTAVLKFYQVLFATSVLVVEMSTYFDPFRLRVTIKTWFRFLDTTLGRGLFQTLPGSLACAGWDTVGEWIPGLVLVVVGCLNIFYGIYTAHKLRQVIDKMKDLEKQRFGRQDSSGDLSQIDLMTSKFSAIDVNGNGKLTKQDLLQACTELKIELTQSDADMVFTALDRNDKGFVDVKDFESWWFKSKAAGLFV
;
A
#
# COMPACT_ATOMS: atom_id res chain seq x y z
N SER A 1 25.46 -23.55 -14.77
CA SER A 1 24.07 -23.18 -14.46
C SER A 1 23.89 -22.36 -13.16
N GLY A 2 24.67 -22.58 -12.08
CA GLY A 2 24.43 -21.93 -10.77
C GLY A 2 24.47 -20.39 -10.69
N ARG A 3 25.36 -19.73 -11.46
CA ARG A 3 25.56 -18.26 -11.37
C ARG A 3 24.34 -17.45 -11.84
N GLY A 4 23.56 -17.98 -12.79
CA GLY A 4 22.32 -17.31 -13.26
C GLY A 4 21.17 -17.42 -12.25
N ARG A 5 21.05 -18.57 -11.59
CA ARG A 5 20.06 -18.80 -10.51
C ARG A 5 20.34 -17.93 -9.28
N GLU A 6 21.60 -17.81 -8.90
CA GLU A 6 22.00 -16.96 -7.76
C GLU A 6 21.72 -15.47 -8.03
N VAL A 7 21.96 -15.00 -9.27
CA VAL A 7 21.64 -13.63 -9.68
C VAL A 7 20.13 -13.39 -9.72
N ALA A 8 19.35 -14.35 -10.23
CA ALA A 8 17.89 -14.25 -10.25
C ALA A 8 17.28 -14.22 -8.84
N HIS A 9 17.81 -15.05 -7.93
CA HIS A 9 17.39 -15.07 -6.53
C HIS A 9 17.68 -13.74 -5.83
N LYS A 10 18.92 -13.26 -5.88
CA LYS A 10 19.31 -11.97 -5.30
C LYS A 10 18.51 -10.79 -5.84
N ALA A 11 18.16 -10.82 -7.14
CA ALA A 11 17.30 -9.81 -7.74
C ALA A 11 15.86 -9.87 -7.20
N SER A 12 15.31 -11.06 -6.98
CA SER A 12 13.96 -11.23 -6.41
C SER A 12 13.89 -10.81 -4.94
N GLU A 13 14.92 -11.10 -4.16
CA GLU A 13 15.05 -10.65 -2.76
C GLU A 13 15.20 -9.13 -2.67
N GLY A 14 15.99 -8.54 -3.56
CA GLY A 14 16.13 -7.07 -3.66
C GLY A 14 14.81 -6.39 -3.99
N LEU A 15 14.00 -6.97 -4.88
CA LEU A 15 12.67 -6.45 -5.23
C LEU A 15 11.68 -6.55 -4.06
N ALA A 16 11.66 -7.69 -3.35
CA ALA A 16 10.83 -7.88 -2.16
C ALA A 16 11.19 -6.90 -1.03
N SER A 17 12.49 -6.76 -0.74
CA SER A 17 13.00 -5.79 0.23
C SER A 17 12.64 -4.35 -0.15
N GLY A 18 12.72 -4.00 -1.44
CA GLY A 18 12.27 -2.70 -1.95
C GLY A 18 10.78 -2.46 -1.74
N GLN A 19 9.93 -3.47 -1.97
CA GLN A 19 8.48 -3.38 -1.73
C GLN A 19 8.18 -3.16 -0.25
N ASP A 20 8.79 -3.95 0.64
CA ASP A 20 8.60 -3.83 2.09
C ASP A 20 9.05 -2.46 2.59
N PHE A 21 10.18 -1.95 2.11
CA PHE A 21 10.64 -0.61 2.44
C PHE A 21 9.63 0.47 2.02
N VAL A 22 9.13 0.42 0.78
CA VAL A 22 8.13 1.39 0.29
C VAL A 22 6.82 1.27 1.07
N LEU A 23 6.42 0.06 1.46
CA LEU A 23 5.23 -0.19 2.28
C LEU A 23 5.37 0.38 3.69
N GLN A 24 6.53 0.19 4.33
CA GLN A 24 6.82 0.83 5.61
C GLN A 24 6.81 2.35 5.50
N GLN A 25 7.41 2.92 4.44
CA GLN A 25 7.36 4.36 4.20
C GLN A 25 5.92 4.85 4.01
N TYR A 26 5.10 4.11 3.25
CA TYR A 26 3.69 4.41 3.06
C TYR A 26 2.90 4.40 4.37
N VAL A 27 3.03 3.35 5.18
CA VAL A 27 2.32 3.22 6.47
C VAL A 27 2.72 4.36 7.41
N LYS A 28 4.02 4.66 7.51
CA LYS A 28 4.54 5.75 8.34
C LYS A 28 4.06 7.12 7.85
N PHE A 29 3.98 7.30 6.53
CA PHE A 29 3.51 8.54 5.93
C PHE A 29 1.99 8.72 6.10
N LYS A 30 1.23 7.63 5.98
CA LYS A 30 -0.21 7.60 6.23
C LYS A 30 -0.55 7.91 7.69
N ASP A 31 0.22 7.39 8.65
CA ASP A 31 0.05 7.75 10.07
C ASP A 31 0.36 9.24 10.31
N ARG A 32 1.41 9.77 9.67
CA ARG A 32 1.74 11.21 9.72
C ARG A 32 0.68 12.10 9.07
N THR A 33 -0.04 11.63 8.05
CA THR A 33 -1.16 12.41 7.49
C THR A 33 -2.32 12.60 8.43
N GLN A 34 -2.54 11.66 9.35
CA GLN A 34 -3.68 11.74 10.28
C GLN A 34 -3.35 12.58 11.51
N LYS A 35 -2.06 12.73 11.85
CA LYS A 35 -1.61 13.47 13.04
C LYS A 35 -1.02 14.80 12.60
N SER A 36 -1.77 15.88 12.84
CA SER A 36 -1.23 17.24 12.68
C SER A 36 -0.01 17.41 13.60
N PRO A 37 1.03 18.15 13.19
CA PRO A 37 2.16 18.46 14.05
C PRO A 37 1.67 19.08 15.37
N TRP A 38 2.22 18.60 16.49
CA TRP A 38 1.85 19.07 17.82
C TRP A 38 1.85 20.60 17.97
N ILE A 39 2.85 21.26 17.39
CA ILE A 39 2.99 22.72 17.40
C ILE A 39 1.78 23.42 16.77
N ILE A 40 1.30 22.92 15.62
CA ILE A 40 0.17 23.52 14.90
C ILE A 40 -1.10 23.43 15.74
N SER A 41 -1.33 22.29 16.37
CA SER A 41 -2.50 22.11 17.25
C SER A 41 -2.46 22.98 18.50
N VAL A 42 -1.27 23.23 19.08
CA VAL A 42 -1.12 24.16 20.21
C VAL A 42 -1.47 25.58 19.80
N ILE A 43 -0.96 26.05 18.66
CA ILE A 43 -1.26 27.39 18.13
C ILE A 43 -2.77 27.54 17.88
N VAL A 44 -3.40 26.56 17.25
CA VAL A 44 -4.86 26.55 17.00
C VAL A 44 -5.64 26.56 18.31
N THR A 45 -5.22 25.78 19.29
CA THR A 45 -5.86 25.73 20.62
C THR A 45 -5.85 27.10 21.29
N VAL A 46 -4.69 27.76 21.33
CA VAL A 46 -4.53 29.09 21.92
C VAL A 46 -5.39 30.12 21.17
N ALA A 47 -5.38 30.08 19.83
CA ALA A 47 -6.21 30.97 19.02
C ALA A 47 -7.71 30.74 19.26
N CYS A 48 -8.17 29.49 19.35
CA CYS A 48 -9.55 29.15 19.67
C CYS A 48 -9.97 29.67 21.05
N PHE A 49 -9.12 29.54 22.08
CA PHE A 49 -9.41 30.13 23.39
C PHE A 49 -9.58 31.65 23.31
N GLY A 50 -8.72 32.34 22.55
CA GLY A 50 -8.85 33.78 22.32
C GLY A 50 -10.16 34.16 21.60
N VAL A 51 -10.52 33.42 20.54
CA VAL A 51 -11.76 33.63 19.78
C VAL A 51 -13.00 33.38 20.64
N ILE A 52 -12.98 32.35 21.49
CA ILE A 52 -14.10 32.02 22.40
C ILE A 52 -14.22 33.09 23.49
N TRP A 53 -13.11 33.46 24.13
CA TRP A 53 -13.12 34.46 25.21
C TRP A 53 -13.70 35.78 24.75
N ASN A 54 -13.18 36.31 23.63
CA ASN A 54 -13.67 37.58 23.09
C ASN A 54 -15.09 37.44 22.50
N GLY A 55 -15.41 36.31 21.85
CA GLY A 55 -16.74 36.08 21.29
C GLY A 55 -17.85 36.01 22.34
N VAL A 56 -17.60 35.38 23.50
CA VAL A 56 -18.56 35.33 24.60
C VAL A 56 -18.72 36.71 25.25
N PHE A 57 -17.62 37.38 25.54
CA PHE A 57 -17.66 38.69 26.20
C PHE A 57 -18.28 39.77 25.29
N GLY A 58 -17.84 39.84 24.04
CA GLY A 58 -18.38 40.75 23.02
C GLY A 58 -19.83 40.43 22.66
N GLY A 59 -20.18 39.15 22.52
CA GLY A 59 -21.56 38.75 22.24
C GLY A 59 -22.55 39.13 23.36
N LEU A 60 -22.13 39.02 24.62
CA LEU A 60 -22.93 39.49 25.76
C LEU A 60 -23.09 41.01 25.75
N TRP A 61 -22.03 41.75 25.43
CA TRP A 61 -22.07 43.20 25.31
C TRP A 61 -23.01 43.65 24.17
N ASP A 62 -22.93 43.00 23.01
CA ASP A 62 -23.75 43.30 21.84
C ASP A 62 -25.23 42.98 22.06
N PHE A 63 -25.51 41.91 22.82
CA PHE A 63 -26.86 41.54 23.24
C PHE A 63 -27.47 42.62 24.15
N ILE A 64 -26.68 43.13 25.11
CA ILE A 64 -27.11 44.24 25.99
C ILE A 64 -27.24 45.55 25.20
N SER A 65 -26.41 45.76 24.19
CA SER A 65 -26.39 46.97 23.36
C SER A 65 -27.46 46.99 22.25
N PHE A 66 -28.36 45.99 22.20
CA PHE A 66 -29.40 45.84 21.17
C PHE A 66 -28.87 45.77 19.72
N ASN A 67 -27.72 45.13 19.51
CA ASN A 67 -27.18 44.81 18.19
C ASN A 67 -27.36 43.30 17.88
N PRO A 68 -28.57 42.85 17.48
CA PRO A 68 -28.87 41.42 17.36
C PRO A 68 -28.05 40.71 16.27
N VAL A 69 -27.69 41.42 15.20
CA VAL A 69 -26.93 40.84 14.09
C VAL A 69 -25.50 40.48 14.52
N THR A 70 -24.80 41.39 15.19
CA THR A 70 -23.44 41.13 15.67
C THR A 70 -23.45 40.09 16.79
N ALA A 71 -24.41 40.15 17.71
CA ALA A 71 -24.60 39.14 18.74
C ALA A 71 -24.78 37.72 18.16
N VAL A 72 -25.59 37.58 17.09
CA VAL A 72 -25.80 36.30 16.39
C VAL A 72 -24.51 35.83 15.71
N LEU A 73 -23.77 36.71 15.04
CA LEU A 73 -22.49 36.36 14.42
C LEU A 73 -21.45 35.90 15.46
N LYS A 74 -21.39 36.57 16.62
CA LYS A 74 -20.51 36.19 17.74
C LYS A 74 -20.90 34.85 18.34
N PHE A 75 -22.20 34.57 18.44
CA PHE A 75 -22.69 33.26 18.86
C PHE A 75 -22.22 32.14 17.92
N TYR A 76 -22.38 32.32 16.61
CA TYR A 76 -21.88 31.35 15.62
C TYR A 76 -20.35 31.20 15.69
N GLN A 77 -19.61 32.30 15.83
CA GLN A 77 -18.16 32.28 15.99
C GLN A 77 -17.73 31.42 17.19
N VAL A 78 -18.37 31.59 18.35
CA VAL A 78 -18.09 30.79 19.56
C VAL A 78 -18.44 29.31 19.35
N LEU A 79 -19.59 29.02 18.71
CA LEU A 79 -20.02 27.65 18.43
C LEU A 79 -19.02 26.90 17.54
N PHE A 80 -18.59 27.52 16.43
CA PHE A 80 -17.61 26.92 15.54
C PHE A 80 -16.22 26.83 16.18
N ALA A 81 -15.77 27.86 16.90
CA ALA A 81 -14.49 27.84 17.60
C ALA A 81 -14.43 26.75 18.68
N THR A 82 -15.52 26.55 19.42
CA THR A 82 -15.65 25.46 20.41
C THR A 82 -15.63 24.10 19.72
N SER A 83 -16.29 23.96 18.57
CA SER A 83 -16.26 22.73 17.80
C SER A 83 -14.84 22.40 17.32
N VAL A 84 -14.09 23.38 16.82
CA VAL A 84 -12.68 23.22 16.44
C VAL A 84 -11.82 22.83 17.65
N LEU A 85 -12.03 23.49 18.80
CA LEU A 85 -11.33 23.18 20.04
C LEU A 85 -11.56 21.71 20.46
N VAL A 86 -12.79 21.24 20.41
CA VAL A 86 -13.15 19.84 20.74
C VAL A 86 -12.45 18.87 19.79
N VAL A 87 -12.41 19.17 18.49
CA VAL A 87 -11.72 18.33 17.49
C VAL A 87 -10.22 18.27 17.75
N GLU A 88 -9.57 19.42 18.02
CA GLU A 88 -8.13 19.43 18.28
C GLU A 88 -7.79 18.75 19.60
N MET A 89 -8.59 18.98 20.65
CA MET A 89 -8.43 18.30 21.93
C MET A 89 -8.60 16.79 21.80
N SER A 90 -9.58 16.31 21.02
CA SER A 90 -9.80 14.87 20.78
C SER A 90 -8.63 14.14 20.12
N THR A 91 -7.69 14.90 19.52
CA THR A 91 -6.48 14.33 18.91
C THR A 91 -5.40 14.00 19.96
N TYR A 92 -5.35 14.75 21.07
CA TYR A 92 -4.32 14.62 22.12
C TYR A 92 -4.85 14.03 23.42
N PHE A 93 -6.07 14.40 23.82
CA PHE A 93 -6.75 13.94 25.01
C PHE A 93 -8.04 13.25 24.59
N ASP A 94 -8.21 11.97 24.93
CA ASP A 94 -9.43 11.21 24.65
C ASP A 94 -10.17 10.80 25.95
N PRO A 95 -10.70 11.78 26.73
CA PRO A 95 -11.35 11.48 28.00
C PRO A 95 -12.68 10.75 27.86
N PHE A 96 -13.35 10.84 26.70
CA PHE A 96 -14.73 10.35 26.50
C PHE A 96 -14.93 9.55 25.21
N ARG A 97 -13.87 8.99 24.60
CA ARG A 97 -13.92 8.35 23.27
C ARG A 97 -14.49 9.28 22.18
N LEU A 98 -14.36 10.60 22.37
CA LEU A 98 -14.85 11.61 21.42
C LEU A 98 -14.25 11.41 20.05
N ARG A 99 -12.99 10.95 20.00
CA ARG A 99 -12.30 10.62 18.76
C ARG A 99 -13.06 9.57 17.94
N VAL A 100 -13.68 8.58 18.59
CA VAL A 100 -14.47 7.54 17.92
C VAL A 100 -15.76 8.13 17.34
N THR A 101 -16.49 8.92 18.14
CA THR A 101 -17.73 9.56 17.69
C THR A 101 -17.48 10.52 16.52
N ILE A 102 -16.48 11.39 16.63
CA ILE A 102 -16.10 12.33 15.56
C ILE A 102 -15.72 11.56 14.30
N LYS A 103 -14.96 10.47 14.42
CA LYS A 103 -14.57 9.65 13.26
C LYS A 103 -15.76 8.96 12.58
N THR A 104 -16.76 8.53 13.34
CA THR A 104 -17.96 7.88 12.81
C THR A 104 -18.85 8.87 12.05
N TRP A 105 -19.12 10.04 12.64
CA TRP A 105 -20.06 11.01 12.09
C TRP A 105 -19.40 12.00 11.12
N PHE A 106 -18.18 12.43 11.41
CA PHE A 106 -17.43 13.44 10.65
C PHE A 106 -16.13 12.88 10.10
N ARG A 107 -16.25 11.85 9.25
CA ARG A 107 -15.09 11.19 8.61
C ARG A 107 -14.16 12.16 7.88
N PHE A 108 -14.65 13.30 7.41
CA PHE A 108 -13.84 14.31 6.73
C PHE A 108 -12.81 15.01 7.66
N LEU A 109 -13.08 15.11 8.97
CA LEU A 109 -12.18 15.72 9.97
C LEU A 109 -10.97 14.84 10.32
N ASP A 110 -10.95 13.57 9.89
CA ASP A 110 -9.76 12.71 10.01
C ASP A 110 -8.65 13.14 9.02
N THR A 111 -9.00 13.94 8.00
CA THR A 111 -8.04 14.49 7.04
C THR A 111 -7.59 15.89 7.42
N THR A 112 -6.30 16.19 7.22
CA THR A 112 -5.71 17.52 7.41
C THR A 112 -6.41 18.61 6.59
N LEU A 113 -6.89 18.24 5.40
CA LEU A 113 -7.73 19.09 4.55
C LEU A 113 -9.05 19.49 5.24
N GLY A 114 -9.79 18.52 5.76
CA GLY A 114 -11.05 18.76 6.44
C GLY A 114 -10.89 19.61 7.70
N ARG A 115 -9.83 19.37 8.48
CA ARG A 115 -9.51 20.17 9.67
C ARG A 115 -9.16 21.62 9.29
N GLY A 116 -8.36 21.81 8.24
CA GLY A 116 -8.02 23.15 7.75
C GLY A 116 -9.25 23.94 7.30
N LEU A 117 -10.18 23.31 6.56
CA LEU A 117 -11.45 23.93 6.18
C LEU A 117 -12.32 24.29 7.38
N PHE A 118 -12.33 23.45 8.41
CA PHE A 118 -13.13 23.72 9.61
C PHE A 118 -12.52 24.83 10.49
N GLN A 119 -11.19 24.97 10.48
CA GLN A 119 -10.45 26.04 11.18
C GLN A 119 -10.62 27.42 10.51
N THR A 120 -10.76 27.49 9.18
CA THR A 120 -10.92 28.78 8.49
C THR A 120 -12.28 29.42 8.72
N LEU A 121 -13.32 28.66 9.08
CA LEU A 121 -14.68 29.18 9.31
C LEU A 121 -14.77 30.17 10.50
N PRO A 122 -14.43 29.79 11.75
CA PRO A 122 -14.45 30.74 12.86
C PRO A 122 -13.40 31.84 12.68
N GLY A 123 -12.30 31.55 11.98
CA GLY A 123 -11.26 32.54 11.68
C GLY A 123 -11.75 33.66 10.75
N SER A 124 -12.44 33.32 9.66
CA SER A 124 -12.96 34.31 8.71
C SER A 124 -14.08 35.16 9.31
N LEU A 125 -14.94 34.56 10.13
CA LEU A 125 -15.96 35.27 10.93
C LEU A 125 -15.32 36.25 11.92
N ALA A 126 -14.25 35.84 12.62
CA ALA A 126 -13.53 36.71 13.55
C ALA A 126 -12.82 37.87 12.85
N CYS A 127 -12.26 37.65 11.64
CA CYS A 127 -11.68 38.71 10.82
C CYS A 127 -12.72 39.72 10.28
N ALA A 128 -14.01 39.38 10.27
CA ALA A 128 -15.04 40.29 9.79
C ALA A 128 -15.38 41.40 10.81
N GLY A 129 -15.09 41.19 12.11
CA GLY A 129 -15.20 42.21 13.15
C GLY A 129 -13.88 42.95 13.31
N TRP A 130 -13.67 44.01 12.55
CA TRP A 130 -12.41 44.78 12.55
C TRP A 130 -12.25 45.65 13.81
N ASP A 131 -13.29 45.74 14.64
CA ASP A 131 -13.41 46.74 15.69
C ASP A 131 -12.56 46.44 16.93
N THR A 132 -12.27 45.17 17.22
CA THR A 132 -11.55 44.76 18.43
C THR A 132 -10.28 43.98 18.09
N VAL A 133 -9.12 44.53 18.48
CA VAL A 133 -7.80 43.91 18.25
C VAL A 133 -7.68 42.50 18.84
N GLY A 134 -8.42 42.22 19.92
CA GLY A 134 -8.51 40.89 20.53
C GLY A 134 -9.19 39.82 19.67
N GLU A 135 -9.90 40.20 18.60
CA GLU A 135 -10.74 39.29 17.80
C GLU A 135 -10.11 38.94 16.46
N TRP A 136 -9.65 39.94 15.71
CA TRP A 136 -9.13 39.71 14.36
C TRP A 136 -7.76 39.05 14.35
N ILE A 137 -6.90 39.27 15.37
CA ILE A 137 -5.58 38.61 15.44
C ILE A 137 -5.70 37.09 15.56
N PRO A 138 -6.37 36.52 16.58
CA PRO A 138 -6.51 35.07 16.67
C PRO A 138 -7.35 34.50 15.51
N GLY A 139 -8.31 35.28 14.97
CA GLY A 139 -9.02 34.93 13.73
C GLY A 139 -8.10 34.77 12.53
N LEU A 140 -7.20 35.73 12.31
CA LEU A 140 -6.23 35.70 11.21
C LEU A 140 -5.27 34.52 11.35
N VAL A 141 -4.81 34.22 12.57
CA VAL A 141 -3.98 33.04 12.84
C VAL A 141 -4.71 31.75 12.45
N LEU A 142 -5.99 31.60 12.80
CA LEU A 142 -6.79 30.44 12.40
C LEU A 142 -6.94 30.31 10.89
N VAL A 143 -7.16 31.42 10.18
CA VAL A 143 -7.24 31.41 8.71
C VAL A 143 -5.91 30.99 8.09
N VAL A 144 -4.79 31.58 8.53
CA VAL A 144 -3.46 31.25 8.00
C VAL A 144 -3.11 29.78 8.26
N VAL A 145 -3.31 29.31 9.50
CA VAL A 145 -3.04 27.91 9.85
C VAL A 145 -3.98 26.95 9.10
N GLY A 146 -5.26 27.30 8.97
CA GLY A 146 -6.23 26.52 8.20
C GLY A 146 -5.82 26.39 6.73
N CYS A 147 -5.39 27.49 6.10
CA CYS A 147 -4.84 27.48 4.76
C CYS A 147 -3.58 26.62 4.64
N LEU A 148 -2.63 26.72 5.57
CA LEU A 148 -1.42 25.89 5.58
C LEU A 148 -1.77 24.39 5.69
N ASN A 149 -2.76 24.03 6.51
CA ASN A 149 -3.23 22.65 6.66
C ASN A 149 -3.88 22.13 5.37
N ILE A 150 -4.63 22.98 4.65
CA ILE A 150 -5.19 22.67 3.33
C ILE A 150 -4.06 22.41 2.32
N PHE A 151 -3.08 23.32 2.21
CA PHE A 151 -1.94 23.14 1.31
C PHE A 151 -1.14 21.88 1.62
N TYR A 152 -0.86 21.63 2.90
CA TYR A 152 -0.15 20.43 3.33
C TYR A 152 -0.94 19.16 3.02
N GLY A 153 -2.26 19.18 3.20
CA GLY A 153 -3.13 18.05 2.86
C GLY A 153 -3.16 17.76 1.37
N ILE A 154 -3.21 18.78 0.50
CA ILE A 154 -3.11 18.61 -0.96
C ILE A 154 -1.75 18.04 -1.34
N TYR A 155 -0.66 18.64 -0.87
CA TYR A 155 0.70 18.17 -1.12
C TYR A 155 0.85 16.70 -0.74
N THR A 156 0.32 16.34 0.43
CA THR A 156 0.45 15.01 0.95
C THR A 156 -0.38 13.97 0.20
N ALA A 157 -1.59 14.34 -0.23
CA ALA A 157 -2.42 13.50 -1.09
C ALA A 157 -1.71 13.16 -2.41
N HIS A 158 -1.02 14.12 -3.01
CA HIS A 158 -0.24 13.89 -4.23
C HIS A 158 0.94 12.94 -3.98
N LYS A 159 1.71 13.18 -2.91
CA LYS A 159 2.84 12.31 -2.55
C LYS A 159 2.40 10.88 -2.23
N LEU A 160 1.24 10.72 -1.58
CA LEU A 160 0.68 9.40 -1.28
C LEU A 160 0.31 8.64 -2.56
N ARG A 161 -0.29 9.31 -3.55
CA ARG A 161 -0.59 8.71 -4.86
C ARG A 161 0.68 8.24 -5.56
N GLN A 162 1.72 9.07 -5.58
CA GLN A 162 3.01 8.72 -6.17
C GLN A 162 3.61 7.45 -5.55
N VAL A 163 3.48 7.27 -4.23
CA VAL A 163 3.97 6.06 -3.55
C VAL A 163 3.14 4.84 -3.90
N ILE A 164 1.81 4.97 -4.02
CA ILE A 164 0.91 3.88 -4.43
C ILE A 164 1.21 3.43 -5.87
N ASP A 165 1.43 4.37 -6.78
CA ASP A 165 1.72 4.03 -8.18
C ASP A 165 3.06 3.29 -8.30
N LYS A 166 4.09 3.73 -7.56
CA LYS A 166 5.36 2.99 -7.45
C LYS A 166 5.18 1.58 -6.92
N MET A 167 4.26 1.35 -5.96
CA MET A 167 3.98 0.00 -5.48
C MET A 167 3.36 -0.88 -6.57
N LYS A 168 2.40 -0.34 -7.33
CA LYS A 168 1.78 -1.09 -8.44
C LYS A 168 2.81 -1.51 -9.48
N ASP A 169 3.78 -0.64 -9.77
CA ASP A 169 4.86 -0.97 -10.71
C ASP A 169 5.78 -2.07 -10.18
N LEU A 170 6.16 -2.00 -8.89
CA LEU A 170 6.97 -3.05 -8.24
C LEU A 170 6.23 -4.39 -8.20
N GLU A 171 4.93 -4.36 -7.89
CA GLU A 171 4.06 -5.53 -7.88
C GLU A 171 3.98 -6.16 -9.28
N LYS A 172 3.76 -5.34 -10.31
CA LYS A 172 3.74 -5.78 -11.72
C LYS A 172 5.08 -6.41 -12.13
N GLN A 173 6.21 -5.83 -11.72
CA GLN A 173 7.54 -6.40 -11.98
C GLN A 173 7.75 -7.75 -11.29
N ARG A 174 7.24 -7.91 -10.05
CA ARG A 174 7.34 -9.17 -9.30
C ARG A 174 6.56 -10.28 -9.98
N PHE A 175 5.29 -10.05 -10.31
CA PHE A 175 4.45 -11.05 -10.97
C PHE A 175 4.96 -11.40 -12.37
N GLY A 176 5.38 -10.40 -13.16
CA GLY A 176 5.94 -10.65 -14.50
C GLY A 176 7.26 -11.44 -14.50
N ARG A 177 8.06 -11.37 -13.43
CA ARG A 177 9.32 -12.12 -13.31
C ARG A 177 9.13 -13.55 -12.76
N GLN A 178 8.08 -13.75 -11.97
CA GLN A 178 7.80 -15.06 -11.35
C GLN A 178 7.38 -16.11 -12.39
N ASP A 179 6.61 -15.73 -13.42
CA ASP A 179 6.29 -16.60 -14.56
C ASP A 179 7.57 -17.08 -15.27
N SER A 180 8.52 -16.18 -15.55
CA SER A 180 9.77 -16.54 -16.26
C SER A 180 10.76 -17.35 -15.41
N SER A 181 10.80 -17.15 -14.09
CA SER A 181 11.67 -17.98 -13.21
C SER A 181 11.11 -19.38 -12.97
N GLY A 182 9.78 -19.54 -13.02
CA GLY A 182 9.13 -20.84 -13.02
C GLY A 182 9.64 -21.70 -14.18
N ASP A 183 9.66 -21.17 -15.40
CA ASP A 183 10.15 -21.89 -16.58
C ASP A 183 11.64 -22.23 -16.50
N LEU A 184 12.51 -21.29 -16.09
CA LEU A 184 13.95 -21.56 -15.93
C LEU A 184 14.24 -22.63 -14.87
N SER A 185 13.45 -22.69 -13.79
CA SER A 185 13.59 -23.74 -12.78
C SER A 185 13.14 -25.11 -13.29
N GLN A 186 12.09 -25.14 -14.11
CA GLN A 186 11.53 -26.35 -14.71
C GLN A 186 12.43 -26.91 -15.81
N ILE A 187 13.05 -26.06 -16.63
CA ILE A 187 14.02 -26.46 -17.66
C ILE A 187 15.21 -27.14 -17.01
N ASP A 188 15.81 -26.55 -15.97
CA ASP A 188 16.96 -27.18 -15.27
C ASP A 188 16.57 -28.50 -14.57
N LEU A 189 15.35 -28.63 -14.05
CA LEU A 189 14.86 -29.89 -13.46
C LEU A 189 14.68 -30.97 -14.54
N MET A 190 14.11 -30.60 -15.69
CA MET A 190 13.96 -31.48 -16.85
C MET A 190 15.33 -31.92 -17.37
N THR A 191 16.27 -31.01 -17.56
CA THR A 191 17.64 -31.32 -18.00
C THR A 191 18.34 -32.24 -17.00
N SER A 192 18.21 -32.00 -15.70
CA SER A 192 18.79 -32.88 -14.68
C SER A 192 18.20 -34.29 -14.70
N LYS A 193 16.89 -34.43 -14.97
CA LYS A 193 16.25 -35.74 -15.11
C LYS A 193 16.64 -36.45 -16.40
N PHE A 194 16.75 -35.72 -17.51
CA PHE A 194 17.23 -36.27 -18.78
C PHE A 194 18.66 -36.81 -18.62
N SER A 195 19.56 -36.02 -18.03
CA SER A 195 20.94 -36.45 -17.78
C SER A 195 21.08 -37.59 -16.77
N ALA A 196 20.10 -37.79 -15.88
CA ALA A 196 20.11 -38.92 -14.95
C ALA A 196 19.73 -40.24 -15.64
N ILE A 197 18.99 -40.19 -16.76
CA ILE A 197 18.57 -41.37 -17.52
C ILE A 197 19.56 -41.65 -18.66
N ASP A 198 20.17 -40.62 -19.26
CA ASP A 198 21.20 -40.76 -20.30
C ASP A 198 22.55 -41.19 -19.70
N VAL A 199 22.68 -42.48 -19.39
CA VAL A 199 23.88 -43.09 -18.79
C VAL A 199 25.12 -42.95 -19.69
N ASN A 200 24.92 -42.97 -21.01
CA ASN A 200 26.00 -42.93 -22.00
C ASN A 200 26.42 -41.50 -22.38
N GLY A 201 25.66 -40.48 -21.94
CA GLY A 201 25.95 -39.06 -22.15
C GLY A 201 25.97 -38.64 -23.62
N ASN A 202 25.30 -39.39 -24.49
CA ASN A 202 25.32 -39.17 -25.94
C ASN A 202 24.17 -38.26 -26.40
N GLY A 203 23.33 -37.78 -25.47
CA GLY A 203 22.18 -36.93 -25.74
C GLY A 203 20.97 -37.67 -26.32
N LYS A 204 20.98 -39.01 -26.30
CA LYS A 204 19.97 -39.89 -26.88
C LYS A 204 19.58 -40.97 -25.88
N LEU A 205 18.31 -41.01 -25.51
CA LEU A 205 17.77 -42.04 -24.64
C LEU A 205 17.38 -43.27 -25.45
N THR A 206 18.08 -44.38 -25.24
CA THR A 206 17.71 -45.67 -25.82
C THR A 206 16.82 -46.47 -24.88
N LYS A 207 16.15 -47.52 -25.38
CA LYS A 207 15.34 -48.43 -24.53
C LYS A 207 16.15 -49.02 -23.36
N GLN A 208 17.43 -49.32 -23.61
CA GLN A 208 18.31 -49.89 -22.60
C GLN A 208 18.61 -48.88 -21.48
N ASP A 209 18.86 -47.61 -21.84
CA ASP A 209 19.07 -46.54 -20.86
C ASP A 209 17.83 -46.33 -19.99
N LEU A 210 16.63 -46.44 -20.59
CA LEU A 210 15.36 -46.27 -19.88
C LEU A 210 15.08 -47.43 -18.90
N LEU A 211 15.37 -48.67 -19.29
CA LEU A 211 15.26 -49.86 -18.44
C LEU A 211 16.28 -49.83 -17.29
N GLN A 212 17.51 -49.40 -17.58
CA GLN A 212 18.57 -49.26 -16.58
C GLN A 212 18.21 -48.17 -15.56
N ALA A 213 17.72 -47.03 -16.02
CA ALA A 213 17.25 -45.96 -15.13
C ALA A 213 16.07 -46.40 -14.25
N CYS A 214 15.12 -47.18 -14.76
CA CYS A 214 14.02 -47.73 -13.96
C CYS A 214 14.53 -48.67 -12.86
N THR A 215 15.56 -49.48 -13.17
CA THR A 215 16.22 -50.38 -12.22
C THR A 215 16.96 -49.60 -11.13
N GLU A 216 17.70 -48.55 -11.50
CA GLU A 216 18.42 -47.67 -10.56
C GLU A 216 17.48 -46.85 -9.68
N LEU A 217 16.33 -46.42 -10.21
CA LEU A 217 15.29 -45.68 -9.49
C LEU A 217 14.38 -46.58 -8.64
N LYS A 218 14.61 -47.91 -8.63
CA LYS A 218 13.78 -48.92 -7.93
C LYS A 218 12.30 -48.86 -8.30
N ILE A 219 12.00 -48.55 -9.56
CA ILE A 219 10.64 -48.57 -10.06
C ILE A 219 10.46 -49.93 -10.75
N GLU A 220 9.59 -50.78 -10.19
CA GLU A 220 9.27 -52.09 -10.77
C GLU A 220 8.40 -51.88 -12.02
N LEU A 221 9.06 -51.75 -13.17
CA LEU A 221 8.42 -51.64 -14.49
C LEU A 221 8.67 -52.93 -15.25
N THR A 222 7.59 -53.60 -15.68
CA THR A 222 7.67 -54.78 -16.53
C THR A 222 8.22 -54.40 -17.91
N GLN A 223 8.95 -55.30 -18.60
CA GLN A 223 9.48 -55.03 -19.95
C GLN A 223 8.42 -54.52 -20.93
N SER A 224 7.19 -55.04 -20.83
CA SER A 224 6.04 -54.59 -21.63
C SER A 224 5.67 -53.13 -21.36
N ASP A 225 5.78 -52.67 -20.11
CA ASP A 225 5.41 -51.31 -19.72
C ASP A 225 6.49 -50.31 -20.14
N ALA A 226 7.77 -50.70 -20.06
CA ALA A 226 8.87 -49.89 -20.54
C ALA A 226 8.80 -49.70 -22.06
N ASP A 227 8.38 -50.74 -22.79
CA ASP A 227 8.14 -50.66 -24.23
C ASP A 227 7.00 -49.69 -24.58
N MET A 228 5.88 -49.74 -23.85
CA MET A 228 4.78 -48.78 -24.04
C MET A 228 5.21 -47.33 -23.75
N VAL A 229 5.97 -47.12 -22.67
CA VAL A 229 6.47 -45.79 -22.29
C VAL A 229 7.45 -45.27 -23.34
N PHE A 230 8.34 -46.13 -23.84
CA PHE A 230 9.30 -45.76 -24.88
C PHE A 230 8.61 -45.38 -26.19
N THR A 231 7.61 -46.16 -26.63
CA THR A 231 6.80 -45.83 -27.82
C THR A 231 6.01 -44.53 -27.65
N ALA A 232 5.59 -44.19 -26.42
CA ALA A 232 4.93 -42.92 -26.14
C ALA A 232 5.88 -41.71 -26.18
N LEU A 233 7.17 -41.93 -25.94
CA LEU A 233 8.23 -40.91 -25.95
C LEU A 233 8.86 -40.74 -27.35
N ASP A 234 9.11 -41.83 -28.08
CA ASP A 234 9.70 -41.85 -29.42
C ASP A 234 8.65 -41.63 -30.52
N ARG A 235 8.16 -40.39 -30.64
CA ARG A 235 7.14 -40.02 -31.64
C ARG A 235 7.55 -40.23 -33.10
N ASN A 236 8.85 -40.23 -33.37
CA ASN A 236 9.40 -40.25 -34.71
C ASN A 236 9.92 -41.63 -35.10
N ASP A 237 9.73 -42.64 -34.23
CA ASP A 237 10.15 -44.04 -34.41
C ASP A 237 11.62 -44.15 -34.84
N LYS A 238 12.48 -43.31 -34.23
CA LYS A 238 13.91 -43.25 -34.56
C LYS A 238 14.70 -44.37 -33.87
N GLY A 239 14.09 -45.05 -32.90
CA GLY A 239 14.74 -46.00 -32.01
C GLY A 239 15.49 -45.33 -30.85
N PHE A 240 15.36 -44.02 -30.69
CA PHE A 240 15.96 -43.23 -29.60
C PHE A 240 15.15 -41.95 -29.33
N VAL A 241 15.10 -41.53 -28.06
CA VAL A 241 14.40 -40.30 -27.65
C VAL A 241 15.43 -39.17 -27.51
N ASP A 242 15.28 -38.15 -28.34
CA ASP A 242 16.10 -36.93 -28.27
C ASP A 242 15.62 -36.01 -27.13
N VAL A 243 16.50 -35.13 -26.66
CA VAL A 243 16.18 -34.10 -25.63
C VAL A 243 14.90 -33.32 -25.97
N LYS A 244 14.68 -32.98 -27.25
CA LYS A 244 13.51 -32.23 -27.71
C LYS A 244 12.20 -33.02 -27.62
N ASP A 245 12.28 -34.32 -27.91
CA ASP A 245 11.13 -35.23 -27.85
C ASP A 245 10.74 -35.44 -26.36
N PHE A 246 11.74 -35.59 -25.49
CA PHE A 246 11.56 -35.63 -24.03
C PHE A 246 11.00 -34.32 -23.46
N GLU A 247 11.50 -33.16 -23.89
CA GLU A 247 11.02 -31.84 -23.47
C GLU A 247 9.54 -31.63 -23.81
N SER A 248 9.16 -31.94 -25.04
CA SER A 248 7.79 -31.83 -25.52
C SER A 248 6.83 -32.73 -24.74
N TRP A 249 7.28 -33.94 -24.38
CA TRP A 249 6.50 -34.86 -23.54
C TRP A 249 6.39 -34.37 -22.08
N TRP A 250 7.48 -33.84 -21.52
CA TRP A 250 7.53 -33.33 -20.14
C TRP A 250 6.59 -32.15 -19.92
N PHE A 251 6.57 -31.18 -20.85
CA PHE A 251 5.64 -30.04 -20.76
C PHE A 251 4.19 -30.47 -20.99
N LYS A 252 3.93 -31.42 -21.91
CA LYS A 252 2.57 -31.91 -22.19
C LYS A 252 1.99 -32.71 -21.01
N SER A 253 2.79 -33.55 -20.37
CA SER A 253 2.37 -34.34 -19.20
C SER A 253 2.09 -33.48 -17.98
N LYS A 254 2.89 -32.43 -17.73
CA LYS A 254 2.61 -31.45 -16.66
C LYS A 254 1.35 -30.62 -16.92
N ALA A 255 1.11 -30.21 -18.17
CA ALA A 255 -0.11 -29.52 -18.54
C ALA A 255 -1.36 -30.41 -18.38
N ALA A 256 -1.23 -31.72 -18.66
CA ALA A 256 -2.29 -32.70 -18.43
C ALA A 256 -2.49 -33.03 -16.93
N GLY A 257 -1.43 -33.01 -16.13
CA GLY A 257 -1.47 -33.21 -14.68
C GLY A 257 -2.07 -32.04 -13.88
N LEU A 258 -2.48 -30.96 -14.53
CA LEU A 258 -3.27 -29.87 -13.93
C LEU A 258 -4.79 -30.14 -14.00
N PHE A 259 -5.21 -31.27 -14.56
CA PHE A 259 -6.60 -31.73 -14.68
C PHE A 259 -6.83 -33.13 -14.10
N VAL A 260 -6.17 -33.46 -12.99
CA VAL A 260 -6.53 -34.60 -12.14
C VAL A 260 -6.67 -34.13 -10.70
#